data_AF-A0A6A5A667-F1
#
_entry.id   AF-A0A6A5A667-F1
#
_cell.length_a   1.000
_cell.length_b   1.000
_cell.length_c   1.000
_cell.angle_alpha   90.00
_cell.angle_beta   90.00
_cell.angle_gamma   90.00
#
_symmetry.space_group_name_H-M   'P 1'
#
loop_
_entity.id
_entity.type
_entity.pdbx_description
1 polymer ?
#
loop_
_entity_poly.entity_id
_entity_poly.type
_entity_poly.pdbx_seq_one_letter_code
_entity_poly.pdbx_strand_id
1 'polypeptide(L)'
;MSPMTERYMYEQPNKLKVDGSNYREWCVKTRAKINQQKLGKYLQPCYDPDSKYKSGLEMDDDLVALSYIQLSVHNDHLKYIQHVETTYDTWNALKAIYENTSEVSLVTLQMKMYKLDWSERIGLESFADQFQELTRKMTAAGDGTSERSRVTR
;
A
#
# COMPACT_ATOMS: atom_id res chain seq x y z
N MET A 1 13.37 34.39 -15.47
CA MET A 1 12.75 33.07 -15.23
C MET A 1 11.35 33.31 -14.69
N SER A 2 10.30 32.87 -15.39
CA SER A 2 8.91 33.15 -14.99
C SER A 2 8.44 32.20 -13.89
N PRO A 3 7.66 32.67 -12.89
CA PRO A 3 7.18 31.89 -11.75
C PRO A 3 6.10 30.84 -12.09
N MET A 4 5.82 30.62 -13.38
CA MET A 4 4.73 29.77 -13.86
C MET A 4 5.09 28.28 -13.89
N THR A 5 6.38 27.94 -13.80
CA THR A 5 6.87 26.56 -13.88
C THR A 5 6.80 25.82 -12.55
N GLU A 6 6.66 26.53 -11.42
CA GLU A 6 6.54 25.90 -10.08
C GLU A 6 5.14 25.32 -9.79
N ARG A 7 4.11 25.68 -10.56
CA ARG A 7 2.74 25.17 -10.35
C ARG A 7 2.49 23.76 -10.88
N TYR A 8 3.42 23.16 -11.61
CA TYR A 8 3.25 21.82 -12.20
C TYR A 8 3.78 20.66 -11.36
N MET A 9 4.33 20.94 -10.17
CA MET A 9 4.76 19.91 -9.22
C MET A 9 3.88 19.91 -7.96
N TYR A 10 2.56 20.13 -8.11
CA TYR A 10 1.64 19.67 -7.08
C TYR A 10 1.64 18.14 -7.16
N GLU A 11 2.49 17.50 -6.35
CA GLU A 11 2.26 16.10 -5.98
C GLU A 11 0.80 16.01 -5.56
N GLN A 12 -0.02 15.28 -6.34
CA GLN A 12 -1.38 15.03 -5.94
C GLN A 12 -1.30 14.36 -4.55
N PRO A 13 -1.91 14.93 -3.50
CA PRO A 13 -1.64 14.53 -2.11
C PRO A 13 -2.02 13.08 -1.78
N ASN A 14 -2.66 12.40 -2.74
CA ASN A 14 -3.12 11.03 -2.66
C ASN A 14 -2.48 10.14 -3.75
N LYS A 15 -1.34 10.51 -4.35
CA LYS A 15 -0.68 9.67 -5.36
C LYS A 15 0.18 8.58 -4.70
N LEU A 16 0.06 7.35 -5.18
CA LEU A 16 0.97 6.25 -4.82
C LEU A 16 2.36 6.62 -5.33
N LYS A 17 3.38 6.50 -4.48
CA LYS A 17 4.78 6.79 -4.86
C LYS A 17 5.32 5.69 -5.75
N VAL A 18 6.30 6.03 -6.60
CA VAL A 18 6.97 5.08 -7.50
C VAL A 18 7.59 3.88 -6.77
N ASP A 19 8.03 4.07 -5.52
CA ASP A 19 8.60 3.01 -4.68
C ASP A 19 7.55 2.24 -3.86
N GLY A 20 6.28 2.66 -3.92
CA GLY A 20 5.18 2.06 -3.15
C GLY A 20 5.24 2.31 -1.63
N SER A 21 6.18 3.12 -1.14
CA SER A 21 6.44 3.32 0.29
C SER A 21 5.24 3.86 1.07
N ASN A 22 4.34 4.58 0.40
CA ASN A 22 3.12 5.14 0.98
C ASN A 22 1.86 4.29 0.72
N TYR A 23 1.98 3.02 0.30
CA TYR A 23 0.83 2.19 -0.09
C TYR A 23 -0.29 2.15 0.98
N ARG A 24 0.06 1.97 2.26
CA ARG A 24 -0.93 1.93 3.35
C ARG A 24 -1.69 3.25 3.51
N GLU A 25 -0.97 4.36 3.47
CA GLU A 25 -1.55 5.70 3.54
C GLU A 25 -2.42 5.99 2.32
N TRP A 26 -1.93 5.60 1.14
CA TRP A 26 -2.64 5.68 -0.12
C TRP A 26 -3.97 4.90 -0.06
N CYS A 27 -3.97 3.67 0.47
CA CYS A 27 -5.20 2.90 0.65
C CYS A 27 -6.24 3.63 1.50
N VAL A 28 -5.83 4.20 2.63
CA VAL A 28 -6.73 4.94 3.53
C VAL A 28 -7.33 6.15 2.80
N LYS A 29 -6.49 6.95 2.15
CA LYS A 29 -6.90 8.18 1.45
C LYS A 29 -7.79 7.89 0.24
N THR A 30 -7.43 6.90 -0.57
CA THR A 30 -8.20 6.52 -1.77
C THR A 30 -9.55 5.93 -1.38
N ARG A 31 -9.61 5.07 -0.36
CA ARG A 31 -10.89 4.56 0.17
C ARG A 31 -11.77 5.67 0.74
N ALA A 32 -11.20 6.61 1.48
CA ALA A 32 -11.94 7.76 2.00
C ALA A 32 -12.54 8.60 0.86
N LYS A 33 -11.78 8.83 -0.21
CA LYS A 33 -12.25 9.57 -1.40
C LYS A 33 -13.39 8.86 -2.13
N ILE A 34 -13.28 7.55 -2.34
CA ILE A 34 -14.34 6.73 -2.95
C ILE A 34 -15.61 6.76 -2.08
N ASN A 35 -15.47 6.62 -0.76
CA ASN A 35 -16.59 6.65 0.18
C ASN A 35 -17.26 8.04 0.25
N GLN A 36 -16.49 9.12 0.14
CA GLN A 36 -17.02 10.48 0.08
C GLN A 36 -17.99 10.67 -1.09
N GLN A 37 -17.75 9.96 -2.20
CA GLN A 37 -18.61 9.95 -3.38
C GLN A 37 -19.73 8.90 -3.32
N LYS A 38 -19.89 8.19 -2.19
CA LYS A 38 -20.85 7.09 -2.00
C LYS A 38 -20.60 5.89 -2.93
N LEU A 39 -19.37 5.73 -3.42
CA LEU A 39 -18.97 4.67 -4.34
C LEU A 39 -18.30 3.47 -3.63
N GLY A 40 -18.32 3.43 -2.29
CA GLY A 40 -17.65 2.38 -1.51
C GLY A 40 -18.11 0.95 -1.82
N LYS A 41 -19.33 0.80 -2.35
CA LYS A 41 -19.91 -0.49 -2.76
C LYS A 41 -19.13 -1.18 -3.89
N TYR A 42 -18.38 -0.44 -4.72
CA TYR A 42 -17.57 -0.99 -5.81
C TYR A 42 -16.20 -1.52 -5.36
N LEU A 43 -15.86 -1.41 -4.06
CA LEU A 43 -14.74 -2.12 -3.44
C LEU A 43 -15.10 -3.57 -3.05
N GLN A 44 -16.25 -4.06 -3.51
CA GLN A 44 -16.73 -5.44 -3.35
C GLN A 44 -17.03 -6.02 -4.74
N PRO A 45 -17.11 -7.35 -4.90
CA PRO A 45 -17.36 -7.97 -6.20
C PRO A 45 -18.63 -7.41 -6.85
N CYS A 46 -18.52 -6.87 -8.06
CA CYS A 46 -19.63 -6.25 -8.80
C CYS A 46 -20.45 -7.26 -9.62
N TYR A 47 -19.88 -8.43 -9.91
CA TYR A 47 -20.55 -9.49 -10.65
C TYR A 47 -21.10 -10.57 -9.72
N ASP A 48 -22.28 -11.06 -10.07
CA ASP A 48 -22.85 -12.28 -9.51
C ASP A 48 -22.22 -13.54 -10.15
N PRO A 49 -22.42 -14.74 -9.57
CA PRO A 49 -21.86 -15.99 -10.11
C PRO A 49 -22.20 -16.25 -11.58
N ASP A 50 -23.33 -15.73 -12.07
CA ASP A 50 -23.78 -15.84 -13.46
C ASP A 50 -23.13 -14.78 -14.40
N SER A 51 -22.06 -14.12 -13.97
CA SER A 51 -21.36 -13.05 -14.70
C SER A 51 -22.24 -11.84 -15.06
N LYS A 52 -23.37 -11.68 -14.38
CA LYS A 52 -24.21 -10.49 -14.50
C LYS A 52 -23.78 -9.45 -13.49
N TYR A 53 -23.84 -8.19 -13.90
CA TYR A 53 -23.61 -7.07 -13.01
C TYR A 53 -24.72 -7.03 -11.96
N LYS A 54 -24.35 -6.90 -10.68
CA LYS A 54 -25.28 -6.99 -9.55
C LYS A 54 -26.36 -5.93 -9.62
N SER A 55 -27.60 -6.33 -9.30
CA SER A 55 -28.72 -5.40 -9.17
C SER A 55 -28.44 -4.33 -8.10
N GLY A 56 -28.65 -3.06 -8.45
CA GLY A 56 -28.35 -1.91 -7.57
C GLY A 56 -26.92 -1.37 -7.66
N LEU A 57 -26.09 -1.98 -8.52
CA LEU A 57 -24.83 -1.42 -8.97
C LEU A 57 -25.01 -0.86 -10.38
N GLU A 58 -24.31 0.23 -10.67
CA GLU A 58 -24.24 0.82 -12.01
C GLU A 58 -22.81 0.73 -12.53
N MET A 59 -22.67 0.43 -13.83
CA MET A 59 -21.35 0.27 -14.46
C MET A 59 -20.61 1.61 -14.53
N ASP A 60 -21.33 2.69 -14.84
CA ASP A 60 -20.75 4.04 -14.94
C ASP A 60 -20.16 4.50 -13.61
N ASP A 61 -20.88 4.26 -12.51
CA ASP A 61 -20.41 4.54 -11.16
C ASP A 61 -19.15 3.73 -10.79
N ASP A 62 -19.04 2.48 -11.23
CA ASP A 62 -17.85 1.65 -11.03
C ASP A 62 -16.66 2.20 -11.84
N LEU A 63 -16.88 2.64 -13.07
CA LEU A 63 -15.86 3.32 -13.86
C LEU A 63 -15.40 4.63 -13.18
N VAL A 64 -16.31 5.37 -12.54
CA VAL A 64 -15.95 6.55 -11.75
C VAL A 64 -15.09 6.15 -10.55
N ALA A 65 -15.47 5.10 -9.81
CA ALA A 65 -14.69 4.60 -8.67
C ALA A 65 -13.30 4.09 -9.10
N LEU A 66 -13.24 3.40 -10.24
CA LEU A 66 -12.03 2.90 -10.87
C LEU A 66 -11.09 4.05 -11.24
N SER A 67 -11.64 5.13 -11.80
CA SER A 67 -10.86 6.32 -12.16
C SER A 67 -10.17 6.95 -10.95
N TYR A 68 -10.78 6.93 -9.76
CA TYR A 68 -10.12 7.42 -8.54
C TYR A 68 -8.89 6.59 -8.18
N ILE A 69 -8.93 5.28 -8.39
CA ILE A 69 -7.77 4.40 -8.18
C ILE A 69 -6.73 4.68 -9.26
N GLN A 70 -7.08 4.56 -10.53
CA GLN A 70 -6.14 4.68 -11.65
C GLN A 70 -5.42 6.04 -11.69
N LEU A 71 -6.14 7.15 -11.45
CA LEU A 71 -5.56 8.49 -11.42
C LEU A 71 -4.68 8.76 -10.20
N SER A 72 -4.85 7.97 -9.13
CA SER A 72 -4.06 8.10 -7.91
C SER A 72 -2.87 7.14 -7.86
N VAL A 73 -2.66 6.31 -8.87
CA VAL A 73 -1.52 5.39 -8.96
C VAL A 73 -0.36 6.03 -9.74
N HIS A 74 0.89 5.67 -9.42
CA HIS A 74 2.03 6.12 -10.22
C HIS A 74 2.00 5.46 -11.61
N ASN A 75 2.41 6.19 -12.65
CA ASN A 75 2.33 5.69 -14.04
C ASN A 75 3.05 4.34 -14.21
N ASP A 76 4.23 4.19 -13.60
CA ASP A 76 5.03 2.96 -13.61
C ASP A 76 4.32 1.73 -13.03
N HIS A 77 3.26 1.95 -12.24
CA HIS A 77 2.47 0.90 -11.60
C HIS A 77 1.19 0.59 -12.39
N LEU A 78 0.82 1.38 -13.39
CA LEU A 78 -0.36 1.13 -14.24
C LEU A 78 -0.28 -0.21 -14.98
N LYS A 79 0.95 -0.65 -15.32
CA LYS A 79 1.20 -1.96 -15.93
C LYS A 79 0.62 -3.14 -15.14
N TYR A 80 0.44 -2.97 -13.83
CA TYR A 80 -0.11 -3.99 -12.95
C TYR A 80 -1.63 -4.06 -12.96
N ILE A 81 -2.29 -3.01 -13.46
CA ILE A 81 -3.75 -2.86 -13.45
C ILE A 81 -4.32 -2.59 -14.86
N GLN A 82 -3.55 -2.85 -15.91
CA GLN A 82 -3.97 -2.58 -17.29
C GLN A 82 -5.03 -3.55 -17.84
N HIS A 83 -5.24 -4.69 -17.18
CA HIS A 83 -6.15 -5.77 -17.62
C HIS A 83 -7.39 -5.93 -16.72
N VAL A 84 -7.50 -5.14 -15.67
CA VAL A 84 -8.62 -5.20 -14.71
C VAL A 84 -9.65 -4.15 -15.10
N GLU A 85 -10.91 -4.54 -15.11
CA GLU A 85 -12.02 -3.72 -15.63
C GLU A 85 -12.91 -3.15 -14.51
N THR A 86 -12.81 -3.67 -13.29
CA THR A 86 -13.63 -3.24 -12.14
C THR A 86 -12.78 -2.55 -11.08
N THR A 87 -13.42 -1.70 -10.27
CA THR A 87 -12.80 -1.11 -9.08
C THR A 87 -12.31 -2.19 -8.12
N TYR A 88 -13.11 -3.24 -7.91
CA TYR A 88 -12.79 -4.35 -7.01
C TYR A 88 -11.53 -5.10 -7.45
N ASP A 89 -11.45 -5.51 -8.72
CA ASP A 89 -10.32 -6.28 -9.23
C ASP A 89 -9.05 -5.44 -9.22
N THR A 90 -9.16 -4.15 -9.57
CA THR A 90 -8.06 -3.19 -9.50
C THR A 90 -7.54 -3.03 -8.08
N TRP A 91 -8.45 -2.86 -7.12
CA TRP A 91 -8.10 -2.74 -5.71
C TRP A 91 -7.35 -3.98 -5.21
N ASN A 92 -7.83 -5.18 -5.56
CA ASN A 92 -7.22 -6.43 -5.13
C ASN A 92 -5.92 -6.76 -5.85
N ALA A 93 -5.77 -6.40 -7.13
CA ALA A 93 -4.50 -6.56 -7.85
C ALA A 93 -3.38 -5.75 -7.17
N LEU A 94 -3.66 -4.48 -6.84
CA LEU A 94 -2.72 -3.64 -6.09
C LEU A 94 -2.46 -4.23 -4.70
N LYS A 95 -3.51 -4.67 -4.00
CA LYS A 95 -3.39 -5.34 -2.69
C LYS A 95 -2.46 -6.55 -2.73
N ALA A 96 -2.64 -7.44 -3.69
CA ALA A 96 -1.80 -8.62 -3.86
C ALA A 96 -0.33 -8.24 -4.10
N ILE A 97 -0.05 -7.15 -4.82
CA ILE A 97 1.32 -6.70 -5.05
C ILE A 97 1.94 -6.17 -3.77
N TYR A 98 1.31 -5.19 -3.12
CA TYR A 98 1.94 -4.50 -2.01
C TYR A 98 1.85 -5.26 -0.69
N GLU A 99 0.79 -6.04 -0.46
CA GLU A 99 0.68 -6.85 0.76
C GLU A 99 1.53 -8.12 0.67
N ASN A 100 1.57 -8.84 -0.46
CA ASN A 100 2.48 -9.99 -0.59
C ASN A 100 3.95 -9.53 -0.60
N THR A 101 4.26 -8.39 -1.23
CA THR A 101 5.60 -7.80 -1.12
C THR A 101 5.91 -7.39 0.32
N SER A 102 4.93 -6.90 1.07
CA SER A 102 5.09 -6.59 2.49
C SER A 102 5.34 -7.85 3.32
N GLU A 103 4.65 -8.96 3.08
CA GLU A 103 4.90 -10.24 3.76
C GLU A 103 6.30 -10.80 3.45
N VAL A 104 6.70 -10.80 2.17
CA VAL A 104 8.06 -11.21 1.77
C VAL A 104 9.12 -10.28 2.38
N SER A 105 8.84 -8.98 2.43
CA SER A 105 9.71 -8.00 3.08
C SER A 105 9.78 -8.23 4.58
N LEU A 106 8.67 -8.54 5.22
CA LEU A 106 8.56 -8.79 6.66
C LEU A 106 9.31 -10.06 7.06
N VAL A 107 9.16 -11.17 6.31
CA VAL A 107 9.97 -12.38 6.51
C VAL A 107 11.46 -12.09 6.32
N THR A 108 11.81 -11.30 5.32
CA THR A 108 13.21 -10.90 5.09
C THR A 108 13.75 -10.05 6.24
N LEU A 109 12.95 -9.11 6.75
CA LEU A 109 13.31 -8.26 7.89
C LEU A 109 13.42 -9.06 9.19
N GLN A 110 12.50 -10.00 9.44
CA GLN A 110 12.57 -10.93 10.58
C GLN A 110 13.81 -11.83 10.50
N MET A 111 14.17 -12.30 9.31
CA MET A 111 15.39 -13.10 9.12
C MET A 111 16.66 -12.26 9.31
N LYS A 112 16.66 -10.99 8.90
CA LYS A 112 17.75 -10.05 9.21
C LYS A 112 17.83 -9.75 10.71
N MET A 113 16.70 -9.56 11.38
CA MET A 113 16.62 -9.35 12.82
C MET A 113 17.12 -10.58 13.60
N TYR A 114 16.73 -11.78 13.19
CA TYR A 114 17.20 -13.03 13.79
C TYR A 114 18.70 -13.24 13.62
N LYS A 115 19.25 -12.83 12.47
CA LYS A 115 20.70 -12.91 12.17
C LYS A 115 21.50 -11.75 12.72
N LEU A 116 20.84 -10.72 13.28
CA LEU A 116 21.52 -9.59 13.88
C LEU A 116 22.12 -10.07 15.21
N ASP A 117 23.43 -10.28 15.21
CA ASP A 117 24.16 -10.67 16.40
C ASP A 117 25.12 -9.57 16.81
N TRP A 118 25.24 -9.38 18.12
CA TRP A 118 26.21 -8.43 18.65
C TRP A 118 27.60 -9.06 18.60
N SER A 119 28.59 -8.28 18.15
CA SER A 119 29.99 -8.65 18.30
C SER A 119 30.85 -7.43 18.58
N GLU A 120 31.96 -7.64 19.29
CA GLU A 120 32.94 -6.59 19.60
C GLU A 120 33.46 -5.87 18.34
N ARG A 121 33.41 -6.52 17.17
CA ARG A 121 33.82 -5.92 15.88
C ARG A 121 32.83 -4.89 15.34
N ILE A 122 31.55 -5.05 15.66
CA ILE A 122 30.46 -4.19 15.15
C ILE A 122 30.27 -2.99 16.09
N GLY A 123 30.60 -3.16 17.38
CA GLY A 123 30.42 -2.14 18.40
C GLY A 123 28.96 -1.98 18.82
N LEU A 124 28.74 -1.53 20.05
CA LEU A 124 27.41 -1.45 20.66
C LEU A 124 26.49 -0.43 19.95
N GLU A 125 27.01 0.74 19.59
CA GLU A 125 26.25 1.78 18.89
C GLU A 125 25.78 1.31 17.52
N SER A 126 26.67 0.73 16.72
CA SER A 126 26.32 0.26 15.38
C SER A 126 25.33 -0.91 15.40
N PHE A 127 25.37 -1.75 16.43
CA PHE A 127 24.35 -2.77 16.66
C PHE A 127 22.99 -2.15 17.02
N ALA A 128 22.97 -1.18 17.94
CA ALA A 128 21.75 -0.49 18.37
C ALA A 128 21.06 0.25 17.21
N ASP A 129 21.84 0.90 16.35
CA ASP A 129 21.35 1.58 15.15
C ASP A 129 20.70 0.59 14.17
N GLN A 130 21.38 -0.53 13.88
CA GLN A 130 20.85 -1.57 12.99
C GLN A 130 19.58 -2.23 13.56
N PHE A 131 19.53 -2.46 14.87
CA PHE A 131 18.36 -2.97 15.55
C PHE A 131 17.18 -1.99 15.44
N GLN A 132 17.37 -0.72 15.78
CA GLN A 132 16.32 0.30 15.66
C GLN A 132 15.84 0.46 14.22
N GLU A 133 16.74 0.41 13.25
CA GLU A 133 16.39 0.52 11.84
C GLU A 133 15.53 -0.67 11.38
N LEU A 134 15.90 -1.90 11.75
CA LEU A 134 15.12 -3.11 11.45
C LEU A 134 13.75 -3.07 12.13
N THR A 135 13.68 -2.68 13.41
CA THR A 135 12.42 -2.51 14.15
C THR A 135 11.51 -1.50 13.46
N ARG A 136 12.02 -0.33 13.06
CA ARG A 136 11.25 0.68 12.32
C ARG A 136 10.71 0.13 10.99
N LYS A 137 11.54 -0.63 10.25
CA LYS A 137 11.16 -1.24 8.97
C LYS A 137 10.10 -2.33 9.15
N MET A 138 10.18 -3.15 10.19
CA MET A 138 9.17 -4.17 10.50
C MET A 138 7.82 -3.54 10.88
N THR A 139 7.82 -2.50 11.72
CA THR A 139 6.60 -1.74 12.06
C THR A 139 5.94 -1.13 10.82
N ALA A 140 6.73 -0.56 9.89
CA ALA A 140 6.23 0.00 8.64
C ALA A 140 5.64 -1.07 7.70
N ALA A 141 6.24 -2.25 7.65
CA ALA A 141 5.74 -3.42 6.90
C ALA A 141 4.53 -4.10 7.57
N GLY A 142 4.16 -3.67 8.78
CA GLY A 142 2.96 -4.13 9.46
C GLY A 142 3.14 -5.17 10.54
N ASP A 143 4.37 -5.44 10.98
CA ASP A 143 4.56 -6.18 12.21
C ASP A 143 4.16 -5.28 13.38
N GLY A 144 2.91 -5.45 13.84
CA GLY A 144 2.40 -4.85 15.05
C GLY A 144 2.82 -5.65 16.29
N THR A 145 3.92 -6.41 16.25
CA THR A 145 4.49 -7.05 17.44
C THR A 145 4.89 -5.96 18.44
N SER A 146 3.94 -5.61 19.28
CA SER A 146 4.16 -5.00 20.58
C SER A 146 5.24 -5.83 21.26
N GLU A 147 6.38 -5.22 21.58
CA GLU A 147 7.52 -5.82 22.30
C GLU A 147 7.17 -6.23 23.75
N ARG A 148 5.94 -6.67 24.04
CA ARG A 148 5.46 -7.00 25.38
C ARG A 148 5.38 -8.49 25.71
N SER A 149 5.72 -9.40 24.79
CA SER A 149 5.53 -10.84 25.04
C SER A 149 6.82 -11.64 25.28
N ARG A 150 8.00 -11.00 25.35
CA ARG A 150 9.27 -11.73 25.59
C ARG A 150 9.97 -11.38 26.90
N VAL A 151 9.18 -11.08 27.93
CA VAL A 151 9.61 -11.25 29.31
C VAL A 151 8.67 -12.23 29.98
N THR A 152 9.01 -13.51 29.93
CA THR A 152 8.54 -14.46 30.95
C THR A 152 9.62 -15.50 31.17
N ARG A 153 10.45 -15.15 32.17
CA ARG A 153 11.13 -15.98 33.16
C ARG A 153 12.05 -17.10 32.71
#